data_AF-A0A380DPK2-F1
#
_entry.id   AF-A0A380DPK2-F1
#
_cell.length_a   1.000
_cell.length_b   1.000
_cell.length_c   1.000
_cell.angle_alpha   90.00
_cell.angle_beta   90.00
_cell.angle_gamma   90.00
#
_symmetry.space_group_name_H-M   'P 1'
#
loop_
_entity.id
_entity.type
_entity.pdbx_description
1 polymer ?
#
loop_
_entity_poly.entity_id
_entity_poly.type
_entity_poly.pdbx_seq_one_letter_code
_entity_poly.pdbx_strand_id
1 'polypeptide(L)' 'MPEDFKEFSVKVWRTNSNMTQQDVADKLGVTKQSVIRWEKDSTELKGLQLYALAKLFNTEVDYIKAKKN' A
#
# COMPACT_ATOMS: atom_id res chain seq x y z
N MET A 1 8.46 24.87 -4.99
CA MET A 1 9.23 23.98 -4.09
C MET A 1 9.08 22.57 -4.63
N PRO A 2 10.15 21.87 -5.03
CA PRO A 2 10.07 20.42 -5.09
C PRO A 2 10.37 19.95 -3.67
N GLU A 3 9.33 19.69 -2.88
CA GLU A 3 9.51 18.89 -1.68
C GLU A 3 10.00 17.50 -2.12
N ASP A 4 11.02 16.97 -1.45
CA ASP A 4 11.55 15.63 -1.71
C ASP A 4 10.42 14.60 -1.66
N PHE A 5 9.92 14.24 -2.83
CA PHE A 5 8.81 13.32 -2.99
C PHE A 5 9.24 11.93 -2.51
N LYS A 6 8.71 11.48 -1.35
CA LYS A 6 9.11 10.21 -0.75
C LYS A 6 7.97 9.20 -0.77
N GLU A 7 8.16 8.15 -1.56
CA GLU A 7 7.27 6.98 -1.58
C GLU A 7 7.58 6.06 -0.38
N PHE A 8 6.55 5.49 0.25
CA PHE A 8 6.68 4.52 1.33
C PHE A 8 6.03 3.18 0.99
N SER A 9 6.59 2.09 1.50
CA SER A 9 6.02 0.75 1.26
C SER A 9 4.65 0.59 1.93
N VAL A 10 3.85 -0.34 1.41
CA VAL A 10 2.55 -0.71 1.98
C VAL A 10 2.66 -1.06 3.48
N LYS A 11 3.78 -1.67 3.88
CA LYS A 11 4.04 -2.04 5.27
C LYS A 11 4.11 -0.80 6.18
N VAL A 12 4.81 0.25 5.75
CA VAL A 12 4.97 1.49 6.51
C VAL A 12 3.62 2.18 6.68
N TRP A 13 2.87 2.32 5.58
CA TRP A 13 1.52 2.88 5.63
C TRP A 13 0.61 2.10 6.57
N ARG A 14 0.58 0.78 6.43
CA ARG A 14 -0.21 -0.09 7.30
C ARG A 14 0.15 0.05 8.78
N THR A 15 1.44 0.05 9.12
CA THR A 15 1.86 0.17 10.53
C THR A 15 1.52 1.54 11.10
N ASN A 16 1.65 2.61 10.31
CA ASN A 16 1.27 3.96 10.72
C ASN A 16 -0.25 4.09 10.91
N SER A 17 -1.04 3.29 10.20
CA SER A 17 -2.48 3.17 10.39
C SER A 17 -2.89 2.21 11.52
N ASN A 18 -1.95 1.68 12.31
CA ASN A 18 -2.18 0.70 13.39
C ASN A 18 -2.96 -0.55 12.93
N MET A 19 -2.71 -1.01 11.70
CA MET A 19 -3.38 -2.18 11.13
C MET A 19 -2.47 -3.39 11.07
N THR A 20 -3.03 -4.58 11.31
CA THR A 20 -2.42 -5.85 10.95
C THR A 20 -2.61 -6.15 9.46
N GLN A 21 -1.85 -7.10 8.93
CA GLN A 21 -2.04 -7.55 7.53
C GLN A 21 -3.45 -8.14 7.31
N GLN A 22 -4.05 -8.72 8.36
CA GLN A 22 -5.42 -9.23 8.30
C GLN A 22 -6.44 -8.09 8.22
N ASP A 23 -6.25 -7.02 9.00
CA ASP A 23 -7.17 -5.86 8.97
C ASP A 23 -7.22 -5.20 7.59
N VAL A 24 -6.07 -5.06 6.92
CA VAL A 24 -6.01 -4.54 5.54
C VAL A 24 -6.72 -5.50 4.58
N ALA A 25 -6.53 -6.80 4.75
CA ALA A 25 -7.15 -7.81 3.91
C ALA A 25 -8.68 -7.77 4.03
N ASP A 26 -9.18 -7.72 5.26
CA ASP A 26 -10.61 -7.67 5.57
C ASP A 26 -11.26 -6.38 5.06
N LYS A 27 -10.58 -5.23 5.22
CA LYS A 27 -11.08 -3.93 4.73
C LYS A 27 -11.11 -3.83 3.20
N LEU A 28 -10.20 -4.51 2.51
CA LEU A 28 -10.11 -4.47 1.05
C LEU A 28 -10.78 -5.66 0.36
N GLY A 29 -11.35 -6.60 1.13
CA GLY A 29 -11.97 -7.80 0.58
C GLY A 29 -10.98 -8.70 -0.16
N VAL A 30 -9.72 -8.75 0.29
CA VAL A 30 -8.66 -9.58 -0.29
C VAL A 30 -8.13 -10.60 0.73
N THR A 31 -7.25 -11.48 0.30
CA THR A 31 -6.60 -12.42 1.21
C THR A 31 -5.43 -11.77 1.95
N LYS A 32 -5.14 -12.22 3.18
CA LYS A 32 -3.93 -11.82 3.92
C LYS A 32 -2.66 -12.06 3.11
N GLN A 33 -2.60 -13.13 2.34
CA GLN A 33 -1.49 -13.45 1.44
C GLN A 33 -1.28 -12.37 0.37
N SER A 34 -2.35 -11.73 -0.10
CA SER A 34 -2.26 -10.61 -1.04
C SER A 34 -1.53 -9.43 -0.39
N VAL A 35 -1.89 -9.09 0.86
CA VAL A 35 -1.23 -8.02 1.63
C VAL A 35 0.23 -8.35 1.92
N ILE A 36 0.53 -9.58 2.34
CA ILE A 36 1.92 -10.06 2.53
C ILE A 36 2.73 -9.90 1.24
N ARG A 37 2.14 -10.23 0.08
CA ARG A 37 2.80 -10.08 -1.21
C ARG A 37 3.06 -8.61 -1.51
N TRP A 38 2.07 -7.73 -1.35
CA TRP A 38 2.22 -6.28 -1.57
C TRP A 38 3.29 -5.61 -0.70
N GLU A 39 3.55 -6.15 0.49
CA GLU A 39 4.59 -5.64 1.38
C GLU A 39 6.02 -6.07 1.03
N LYS A 40 6.17 -7.04 0.12
CA LYS A 40 7.48 -7.44 -0.39
C LYS A 40 7.93 -6.46 -1.46
N ASP A 41 9.19 -6.04 -1.40
CA ASP A 41 9.80 -5.08 -2.34
C ASP A 41 9.78 -5.52 -3.82
N SER A 42 9.42 -6.77 -4.12
CA SER A 42 9.37 -7.32 -5.48
C SER A 42 7.98 -7.32 -6.14
N THR A 43 6.94 -6.86 -5.45
CA THR A 43 5.57 -6.97 -5.96
C THR A 43 5.15 -5.73 -6.75
N GLU A 44 4.64 -5.98 -7.95
CA GLU A 44 3.93 -4.99 -8.75
C GLU A 44 2.49 -4.84 -8.24
N LEU A 45 2.11 -3.60 -7.92
CA LEU A 45 0.74 -3.22 -7.56
C LEU A 45 0.05 -2.64 -8.81
N LYS A 46 -1.08 -3.21 -9.17
CA LYS A 46 -1.91 -2.71 -10.28
C LYS A 46 -2.67 -1.45 -9.84
N GLY A 47 -3.10 -0.62 -10.80
CA GLY A 47 -3.78 0.66 -10.52
C GLY A 47 -4.97 0.56 -9.55
N LEU A 48 -5.80 -0.48 -9.66
CA LEU A 48 -6.92 -0.69 -8.72
C LEU A 48 -6.44 -0.96 -7.28
N GLN A 49 -5.33 -1.70 -7.12
CA GLN A 49 -4.76 -2.01 -5.81
C GLN A 49 -4.14 -0.77 -5.17
N LEU A 50 -3.39 0.01 -5.97
CA LEU A 50 -2.85 1.31 -5.54
C LEU A 50 -3.95 2.25 -5.08
N TYR A 51 -5.01 2.39 -5.87
CA TYR A 51 -6.14 3.24 -5.52
C TYR A 51 -6.84 2.78 -4.23
N ALA A 52 -7.07 1.47 -4.09
CA ALA A 52 -7.70 0.91 -2.89
C ALA A 52 -6.85 1.15 -1.63
N LEU A 53 -5.53 0.95 -1.72
CA LEU A 53 -4.58 1.22 -0.62
C LEU A 53 -4.50 2.71 -0.30
N ALA A 54 -4.46 3.57 -1.31
CA ALA A 54 -4.44 5.02 -1.14
C ALA A 54 -5.70 5.51 -0.40
N LYS A 55 -6.88 5.02 -0.79
CA LYS A 55 -8.14 5.28 -0.07
C LYS A 55 -8.14 4.75 1.35
N LEU A 56 -7.65 3.52 1.56
CA LEU A 56 -7.60 2.91 2.88
C LEU A 56 -6.70 3.69 3.85
N PHE A 57 -5.53 4.14 3.40
CA PHE A 57 -4.55 4.85 4.22
C PHE A 57 -4.73 6.36 4.21
N ASN A 58 -5.78 6.87 3.55
CA ASN A 58 -6.06 8.29 3.39
C ASN A 58 -4.86 9.08 2.83
N THR A 59 -4.29 8.58 1.73
CA THR A 59 -3.14 9.16 1.03
C THR A 59 -3.37 9.14 -0.49
N GLU A 60 -2.42 9.67 -1.26
CA GLU A 60 -2.43 9.61 -2.72
C GLU A 60 -1.62 8.41 -3.23
N VAL A 61 -1.96 7.91 -4.43
CA VAL A 61 -1.31 6.73 -5.03
C VAL A 61 0.19 6.94 -5.21
N ASP A 62 0.63 8.17 -5.48
CA ASP A 62 2.03 8.47 -5.73
C ASP A 62 2.87 8.31 -4.45
N TYR A 63 2.30 8.42 -3.25
CA TYR A 63 3.04 8.22 -2.00
C TYR A 63 3.22 6.73 -1.62
N ILE A 64 2.65 5.81 -2.38
CA ILE A 64 2.76 4.37 -2.15
C ILE A 64 3.83 3.80 -3.09
N LYS A 65 4.91 3.29 -2.51
CA LYS A 65 5.98 2.62 -3.24
C LYS A 65 5.43 1.37 -3.91
N ALA A 66 5.34 1.43 -5.23
CA ALA A 66 5.01 0.31 -6.10
C ALA A 66 6.08 0.17 -7.17
N LYS A 67 6.41 -1.06 -7.55
CA LYS A 67 7.27 -1.28 -8.71
C LYS A 67 6.51 -0.84 -9.96
N LYS A 68 7.01 0.21 -10.62
CA LYS A 68 6.56 0.66 -11.94
C LYS A 68 7.31 -0.19 -12.99
N ASN A 69 6.59 -0.88 -13.86
CA ASN A 69 7.17 -1.52 -15.05
C ASN A 69 7.36 -0.48 -16.16
#